data_AF-A0A4S3JMK3-F1
#
_entry.id   AF-A0A4S3JMK3-F1
#
_cell.length_a   1.000
_cell.length_b   1.000
_cell.length_c   1.000
_cell.angle_alpha   90.00
_cell.angle_beta   90.00
_cell.angle_gamma   90.00
#
_symmetry.space_group_name_H-M   'P 1'
#
loop_
_entity.id
_entity.type
_entity.pdbx_description
1 polymer ?
#
loop_
_entity_poly.entity_id
_entity_poly.type
_entity_poly.pdbx_seq_one_letter_code
_entity_poly.pdbx_strand_id
1 'polypeptide(L)'
;MNVDEGEPPNLNPHQKSRSVSQDADIVTVTRGNNPDIQYLIYAPFLSHLRDTAGPSLLESTARLFIALIVSHLPANKALTLKFSIPGSPSWFSIRTAQIEVLSHQTQDGDQENPFPIGAMHTFSAGDVQPPTAHRITLQQPEDTLIAAQRTLRTSFRVFAVVLDRAKFVSEAGVYFYMADWDASGDPDPDLEVCPDDTQVWRGVGMSEVAGRLGMVVLEE
;
A
#
# COMPACT_ATOMS: atom_id res chain seq x y z
N MET A 1 -23.01 -34.30 43.85
CA MET A 1 -22.98 -34.62 42.41
C MET A 1 -22.53 -33.34 41.73
N ASN A 2 -21.21 -33.12 41.66
CA ASN A 2 -20.64 -31.92 41.06
C ASN A 2 -20.35 -32.26 39.61
N VAL A 3 -20.97 -31.51 38.72
CA VAL A 3 -20.83 -31.66 37.27
C VAL A 3 -19.58 -30.90 36.87
N ASP A 4 -18.69 -31.63 36.20
CA ASP A 4 -17.43 -31.22 35.60
C ASP A 4 -17.72 -30.19 34.48
N GLU A 5 -17.40 -28.91 34.72
CA GLU A 5 -17.39 -27.90 33.66
C GLU A 5 -16.08 -28.01 32.90
N GLY A 6 -16.17 -28.68 31.75
CA GLY A 6 -15.08 -28.81 30.78
C GLY A 6 -14.55 -27.45 30.33
N GLU A 7 -13.25 -27.29 30.50
CA GLU A 7 -12.41 -26.24 29.95
C GLU A 7 -12.64 -26.11 28.43
N PRO A 8 -12.94 -24.91 27.88
CA PRO A 8 -13.10 -24.75 26.44
C PRO A 8 -11.75 -24.92 25.73
N PRO A 9 -11.73 -25.55 24.54
CA PRO A 9 -10.50 -25.88 23.84
C PRO A 9 -9.76 -24.61 23.40
N ASN A 10 -8.48 -24.60 23.78
CA ASN A 10 -7.43 -23.66 23.42
C ASN A 10 -7.45 -23.36 21.90
N LEU A 11 -7.91 -22.15 21.54
CA LEU A 11 -7.88 -21.65 20.17
C LEU A 11 -6.43 -21.37 19.76
N ASN A 12 -6.01 -22.15 18.76
CA ASN A 12 -4.72 -22.13 18.11
C ASN A 12 -4.24 -20.68 17.77
N PRO A 13 -3.08 -20.20 18.26
CA PRO A 13 -2.64 -18.80 18.10
C PRO A 13 -2.11 -18.42 16.70
N HIS A 14 -2.20 -19.30 15.70
CA HIS A 14 -1.62 -19.06 14.36
C HIS A 14 -2.63 -18.69 13.27
N GLN A 15 -3.90 -18.48 13.61
CA GLN A 15 -4.84 -17.93 12.64
C GLN A 15 -4.68 -16.40 12.61
N LYS A 16 -3.67 -15.90 11.88
CA LYS A 16 -3.51 -14.47 11.60
C LYS A 16 -4.84 -13.93 11.08
N SER A 17 -5.53 -13.13 11.90
CA SER A 17 -6.82 -12.56 11.57
C SER A 17 -6.68 -11.68 10.33
N ARG A 18 -7.42 -12.05 9.28
CA ARG A 18 -7.61 -11.21 8.10
C ARG A 18 -8.96 -10.52 8.27
N SER A 19 -8.99 -9.19 8.24
CA SER A 19 -10.23 -8.43 8.20
C SER A 19 -10.35 -7.70 6.86
N VAL A 20 -11.58 -7.59 6.39
CA VAL A 20 -11.97 -6.74 5.27
C VAL A 20 -13.06 -5.83 5.81
N SER A 21 -12.85 -4.52 5.72
CA SER A 21 -13.86 -3.52 6.05
C SER A 21 -14.07 -2.60 4.85
N GLN A 22 -15.24 -1.99 4.79
CA GLN A 22 -15.59 -1.02 3.76
C GLN A 22 -16.18 0.21 4.42
N ASP A 23 -15.64 1.38 4.08
CA ASP A 23 -16.10 2.68 4.57
C ASP A 23 -15.86 3.74 3.49
N ALA A 24 -16.82 4.64 3.28
CA ALA A 24 -16.73 5.75 2.31
C ALA A 24 -16.05 5.41 0.96
N ASP A 25 -16.52 4.34 0.29
CA ASP A 25 -15.97 3.79 -0.97
C ASP A 25 -14.55 3.21 -0.92
N ILE A 26 -13.97 3.10 0.27
CA ILE A 26 -12.65 2.53 0.51
C ILE A 26 -12.83 1.12 1.08
N VAL A 27 -12.24 0.13 0.41
CA VAL A 27 -12.11 -1.22 0.96
C VAL A 27 -10.76 -1.34 1.64
N THR A 28 -10.75 -1.56 2.95
CA THR A 28 -9.52 -1.79 3.72
C THR A 28 -9.37 -3.28 3.99
N VAL A 29 -8.21 -3.84 3.63
CA VAL A 29 -7.85 -5.22 3.95
C VAL A 29 -6.65 -5.21 4.90
N THR A 30 -6.82 -5.79 6.08
CA THR A 30 -5.73 -5.96 7.04
C THR A 30 -5.41 -7.43 7.27
N ARG A 31 -4.14 -7.73 7.54
CA ARG A 31 -3.66 -9.04 7.97
C ARG A 31 -2.64 -8.86 9.09
N GLY A 32 -2.97 -9.37 10.26
CA GLY A 32 -2.15 -9.19 11.46
C GLY A 32 -2.28 -7.79 12.07
N ASN A 33 -1.55 -7.56 13.16
CA ASN A 33 -1.52 -6.29 13.88
C ASN A 33 -0.23 -5.55 13.55
N ASN A 34 -0.24 -4.21 13.64
CA ASN A 34 0.92 -3.35 13.37
C ASN A 34 1.53 -3.60 11.96
N PRO A 35 0.90 -3.08 10.90
CA PRO A 35 1.23 -3.47 9.53
C PRO A 35 2.67 -3.09 9.15
N ASP A 36 3.48 -4.08 8.81
CA ASP A 36 4.78 -3.87 8.18
C ASP A 36 4.60 -3.21 6.81
N ILE A 37 3.58 -3.61 6.06
CA ILE A 37 3.34 -3.19 4.67
C ILE A 37 2.06 -2.36 4.60
N GLN A 38 2.13 -1.15 4.05
CA GLN A 38 0.98 -0.27 3.91
C GLN A 38 0.96 0.43 2.56
N TYR A 39 -0.10 0.26 1.77
CA TYR A 39 -0.22 0.90 0.47
C TYR A 39 -1.65 1.28 0.10
N LEU A 40 -1.77 2.32 -0.72
CA LEU A 40 -2.99 2.69 -1.41
C LEU A 40 -3.01 2.02 -2.79
N ILE A 41 -4.16 1.44 -3.13
CA ILE A 41 -4.36 0.68 -4.36
C ILE A 41 -5.60 1.22 -5.08
N TYR A 42 -5.44 1.60 -6.34
CA TYR A 42 -6.54 2.11 -7.14
C TYR A 42 -6.95 1.13 -8.22
N ALA A 43 -8.24 1.04 -8.51
CA ALA A 43 -8.79 0.23 -9.60
C ALA A 43 -9.54 1.12 -10.63
N PRO A 44 -8.83 1.89 -11.47
CA PRO A 44 -9.46 2.78 -12.44
C PRO A 44 -10.38 2.07 -13.44
N PHE A 45 -10.13 0.80 -13.76
CA PHE A 45 -11.03 0.04 -14.63
C PHE A 45 -12.45 -0.11 -14.06
N LEU A 46 -12.65 0.10 -12.76
CA LEU A 46 -13.96 0.09 -12.11
C LEU A 46 -14.64 1.47 -12.10
N SER A 47 -14.00 2.54 -12.59
CA SER A 47 -14.51 3.93 -12.48
C SER A 47 -15.90 4.10 -13.09
N HIS A 48 -16.17 3.42 -14.21
CA HIS A 48 -17.47 3.44 -14.88
C HIS A 48 -18.60 2.74 -14.09
N LEU A 49 -18.25 1.98 -13.05
CA LEU A 49 -19.17 1.26 -12.16
C LEU A 49 -19.16 1.83 -10.74
N ARG A 50 -18.44 2.93 -10.46
CA ARG A 50 -18.21 3.47 -9.10
C ARG A 50 -19.50 3.55 -8.30
N ASP A 51 -20.55 4.12 -8.86
CA ASP A 51 -21.82 4.38 -8.17
C ASP A 51 -22.82 3.21 -8.22
N THR A 52 -22.42 2.06 -8.78
CA THR A 52 -23.30 0.89 -8.97
C THR A 52 -22.66 -0.38 -8.39
N ALA A 53 -22.16 -1.29 -9.24
CA ALA A 53 -21.54 -2.54 -8.82
C ALA A 53 -20.10 -2.36 -8.31
N GLY A 54 -19.50 -1.18 -8.51
CA GLY A 54 -18.13 -0.83 -8.20
C GLY A 54 -17.68 -1.27 -6.81
N PRO A 55 -18.41 -0.97 -5.72
CA PRO A 55 -17.94 -1.31 -4.37
C PRO A 55 -17.82 -2.82 -4.14
N SER A 56 -18.80 -3.61 -4.59
CA SER A 56 -18.75 -5.08 -4.49
C SER A 56 -17.64 -5.71 -5.35
N LEU A 57 -17.37 -5.13 -6.52
CA LEU A 57 -16.29 -5.54 -7.41
C LEU A 57 -14.92 -5.14 -6.86
N LEU A 58 -14.83 -3.98 -6.21
CA LEU A 58 -13.62 -3.51 -5.53
C LEU A 58 -13.27 -4.45 -4.39
N GLU A 59 -14.25 -4.87 -3.58
CA GLU A 59 -14.03 -5.84 -2.51
C GLU A 59 -13.53 -7.19 -3.05
N SER A 60 -14.16 -7.69 -4.11
CA SER A 60 -13.74 -8.93 -4.78
C SER A 60 -12.32 -8.81 -5.36
N THR A 61 -12.00 -7.67 -5.97
CA THR A 61 -10.68 -7.34 -6.51
C THR A 61 -9.63 -7.27 -5.40
N ALA A 62 -9.95 -6.60 -4.28
CA ALA A 62 -9.09 -6.51 -3.10
C ALA A 62 -8.81 -7.89 -2.50
N ARG A 63 -9.85 -8.74 -2.42
CA ARG A 63 -9.71 -10.11 -1.92
C ARG A 63 -8.76 -10.94 -2.77
N LEU A 64 -8.89 -10.85 -4.10
CA LEU A 64 -8.04 -11.53 -5.07
C LEU A 64 -6.60 -11.01 -5.02
N PHE A 65 -6.41 -9.69 -5.07
CA PHE A 65 -5.09 -9.08 -5.04
C PHE A 65 -4.31 -9.50 -3.78
N ILE A 66 -4.95 -9.43 -2.61
CA ILE A 66 -4.34 -9.84 -1.34
C ILE A 66 -3.97 -11.32 -1.32
N ALA A 67 -4.83 -12.20 -1.85
CA ALA A 67 -4.53 -13.63 -1.90
C ALA A 67 -3.24 -13.92 -2.69
N LEU A 68 -3.04 -13.19 -3.80
CA LEU A 68 -1.85 -13.30 -4.64
C LEU A 68 -0.61 -12.67 -4.02
N ILE A 69 -0.75 -11.52 -3.36
CA ILE A 69 0.38 -10.88 -2.68
C ILE A 69 0.85 -11.73 -1.51
N VAL A 70 -0.06 -12.23 -0.68
CA VAL A 70 0.27 -13.02 0.51
C VAL A 70 0.98 -14.33 0.17
N SER A 71 0.72 -14.94 -0.98
CA SER A 71 1.43 -16.16 -1.40
C SER A 71 2.90 -15.93 -1.74
N HIS A 72 3.31 -14.68 -1.94
CA HIS A 72 4.69 -14.30 -2.28
C HIS A 72 5.39 -13.51 -1.17
N LEU A 73 4.69 -13.21 -0.07
CA LEU A 73 5.28 -12.51 1.08
C LEU A 73 5.67 -13.47 2.20
N PRO A 74 6.71 -13.14 2.98
CA PRO A 74 7.03 -13.88 4.20
C PRO A 74 5.83 -13.98 5.14
N ALA A 75 5.63 -15.16 5.73
CA ALA A 75 4.43 -15.45 6.54
C ALA A 75 4.30 -14.55 7.77
N ASN A 76 5.41 -13.99 8.26
CA ASN A 76 5.48 -13.10 9.42
C ASN A 76 5.06 -11.65 9.12
N LYS A 77 5.08 -11.18 7.86
CA LYS A 77 4.72 -9.79 7.54
C LYS A 77 3.23 -9.50 7.78
N ALA A 78 2.95 -8.42 8.50
CA ALA A 78 1.63 -7.82 8.63
C ALA A 78 1.41 -6.77 7.53
N LEU A 79 0.18 -6.61 7.06
CA LEU A 79 -0.13 -5.64 6.01
C LEU A 79 -1.50 -4.99 6.19
N THR A 80 -1.61 -3.74 5.75
CA THR A 80 -2.86 -3.01 5.59
C THR A 80 -2.88 -2.38 4.20
N LEU A 81 -3.81 -2.78 3.35
CA LEU A 81 -3.98 -2.20 2.02
C LEU A 81 -5.34 -1.53 1.93
N LYS A 82 -5.38 -0.30 1.40
CA LYS A 82 -6.62 0.43 1.15
C LYS A 82 -6.87 0.50 -0.35
N PHE A 83 -8.05 0.10 -0.76
CA PHE A 83 -8.47 0.05 -2.14
C PHE A 83 -9.53 1.12 -2.39
N SER A 84 -9.43 1.84 -3.50
CA SER A 84 -10.42 2.84 -3.90
C SER A 84 -10.62 2.87 -5.42
N ILE A 85 -11.80 3.30 -5.85
CA ILE A 85 -12.13 3.55 -7.26
C ILE A 85 -11.96 5.04 -7.52
N PRO A 86 -11.01 5.47 -8.36
CA PRO A 86 -10.88 6.87 -8.72
C PRO A 86 -12.10 7.31 -9.56
N GLY A 87 -12.37 8.62 -9.56
CA GLY A 87 -13.53 9.19 -10.28
C GLY A 87 -13.49 9.02 -11.81
N SER A 88 -12.35 8.62 -12.38
CA SER A 88 -12.19 8.38 -13.82
C SER A 88 -11.13 7.30 -14.08
N PRO A 89 -11.01 6.77 -15.31
CA PRO A 89 -9.93 5.84 -15.65
C PRO A 89 -8.59 6.56 -15.90
N SER A 90 -8.53 7.89 -15.82
CA SER A 90 -7.34 8.69 -16.10
C SER A 90 -6.31 8.62 -14.96
N TRP A 91 -5.03 8.56 -15.32
CA TRP A 91 -3.90 8.64 -14.38
C TRP A 91 -3.96 9.87 -13.47
N PHE A 92 -4.43 11.01 -13.98
CA PHE A 92 -4.57 12.22 -13.18
C PHE A 92 -5.54 12.05 -12.01
N SER A 93 -6.59 11.26 -12.19
CA SER A 93 -7.59 11.04 -11.13
C SER A 93 -7.09 10.18 -9.97
N ILE A 94 -5.93 9.51 -10.13
CA ILE A 94 -5.25 8.82 -9.03
C ILE A 94 -4.81 9.81 -7.96
N ARG A 95 -4.25 10.96 -8.36
CA ARG A 95 -3.81 12.00 -7.43
C ARG A 95 -4.98 12.55 -6.62
N THR A 96 -6.09 12.87 -7.29
CA THR A 96 -7.31 13.35 -6.63
C THR A 96 -7.87 12.31 -5.66
N ALA A 97 -7.95 11.05 -6.09
CA ALA A 97 -8.43 9.96 -5.24
C ALA A 97 -7.52 9.74 -4.01
N GLN A 98 -6.20 9.94 -4.14
CA GLN A 98 -5.28 9.87 -3.01
C GLN A 98 -5.51 10.97 -1.99
N ILE A 99 -5.72 12.20 -2.43
CA ILE A 99 -6.05 13.31 -1.54
C ILE A 99 -7.37 13.03 -0.81
N GLU A 100 -8.37 12.49 -1.50
CA GLU A 100 -9.66 12.08 -0.91
C GLU A 100 -9.44 11.00 0.17
N VAL A 101 -8.79 9.89 -0.16
CA VAL A 101 -8.54 8.76 0.76
C VAL A 101 -7.70 9.17 1.99
N LEU A 102 -6.76 10.10 1.83
CA LEU A 102 -5.94 10.60 2.94
C LEU A 102 -6.69 11.64 3.78
N SER A 103 -7.52 12.49 3.17
CA SER A 103 -8.29 13.51 3.89
C SER A 103 -9.41 12.92 4.76
N HIS A 104 -10.04 11.81 4.33
CA HIS A 104 -10.98 11.05 5.17
C HIS A 104 -10.37 10.59 6.50
N GLN A 105 -9.05 10.40 6.58
CA GLN A 105 -8.39 9.96 7.80
C GLN A 105 -8.04 11.10 8.74
N THR A 106 -7.84 12.30 8.20
CA THR A 106 -7.54 13.49 9.00
C THR A 106 -8.76 13.96 9.81
N GLN A 107 -9.96 13.49 9.46
CA GLN A 107 -11.21 13.83 10.16
C GLN A 107 -11.45 13.02 11.45
N ASP A 108 -10.77 11.88 11.63
CA ASP A 108 -10.98 10.97 12.79
C ASP A 108 -10.15 11.34 14.04
N GLY A 109 -9.62 12.56 14.13
CA GLY A 109 -9.08 13.13 15.37
C GLY A 109 -7.64 12.74 15.74
N ASP A 110 -7.02 11.76 15.07
CA ASP A 110 -5.60 11.43 15.24
C ASP A 110 -4.73 12.21 14.25
N GLN A 111 -4.37 13.43 14.66
CA GLN A 111 -3.60 14.40 13.89
C GLN A 111 -2.12 14.00 13.67
N GLU A 112 -1.66 12.83 14.14
CA GLU A 112 -0.23 12.49 14.19
C GLU A 112 0.25 11.40 13.21
N ASN A 113 -0.63 10.72 12.47
CA ASN A 113 -0.15 9.74 11.48
C ASN A 113 -1.04 9.63 10.24
N PRO A 114 -0.77 10.41 9.16
CA PRO A 114 -1.32 10.07 7.85
C PRO A 114 -0.92 8.63 7.51
N PHE A 115 -1.85 7.78 7.06
CA PHE A 115 -1.59 6.37 6.73
C PHE A 115 -0.26 6.21 5.98
N PRO A 116 0.80 5.73 6.66
CA PRO A 116 2.13 5.92 6.13
C PRO A 116 2.39 4.82 5.10
N ILE A 117 2.58 5.24 3.86
CA ILE A 117 2.73 4.37 2.70
C ILE A 117 4.16 3.80 2.66
N GLY A 118 4.30 2.51 2.40
CA GLY A 118 5.57 1.80 2.31
C GLY A 118 5.64 0.53 3.14
N ALA A 119 6.79 -0.14 3.08
CA ALA A 119 7.14 -1.28 3.91
C ALA A 119 8.09 -0.86 5.03
N MET A 120 7.92 -1.45 6.22
CA MET A 120 8.79 -1.25 7.36
C MET A 120 10.06 -2.10 7.19
N HIS A 121 11.22 -1.45 7.30
CA HIS A 121 12.51 -2.10 7.25
C HIS A 121 13.42 -1.54 8.34
N THR A 122 14.21 -2.41 8.98
CA THR A 122 15.19 -1.99 9.97
C THR A 122 16.56 -1.92 9.32
N PHE A 123 17.16 -0.74 9.28
CA PHE A 123 18.52 -0.54 8.79
C PHE A 123 19.18 0.66 9.47
N SER A 124 20.51 0.72 9.44
CA SER A 124 21.25 1.89 9.92
C SER A 124 21.22 2.98 8.86
N ALA A 125 20.73 4.17 9.21
CA ALA A 125 20.72 5.34 8.32
C ALA A 125 22.09 6.06 8.20
N GLY A 126 23.14 5.49 8.81
CA GLY A 126 24.53 5.95 8.74
C GLY A 126 25.46 5.07 9.59
N ASP A 127 26.78 5.22 9.40
CA ASP A 127 27.82 4.33 9.98
C ASP A 127 27.89 4.31 11.51
N VAL A 128 27.25 5.27 12.20
CA VAL A 128 27.37 5.47 13.66
C VAL A 128 26.04 5.25 14.39
N GLN A 129 24.93 5.03 13.68
CA GLN A 129 23.60 4.98 14.29
C GLN A 129 23.10 3.53 14.43
N PRO A 130 22.50 3.15 15.58
CA PRO A 130 21.89 1.83 15.72
C PRO A 130 20.81 1.63 14.66
N PRO A 131 20.56 0.39 14.21
CA PRO A 131 19.51 0.10 13.24
C PRO A 131 18.16 0.58 13.74
N THR A 132 17.50 1.41 12.96
CA THR A 132 16.16 1.95 13.27
C THR A 132 15.15 1.50 12.23
N ALA A 133 13.90 1.35 12.65
CA ALA A 133 12.81 0.98 11.77
C ALA A 133 12.39 2.20 10.95
N HIS A 134 12.43 2.07 9.62
CA HIS A 134 12.03 3.08 8.67
C HIS A 134 10.98 2.52 7.73
N ARG A 135 9.96 3.32 7.43
CA ARG A 135 9.00 2.99 6.38
C ARG A 135 9.45 3.59 5.06
N ILE A 136 9.56 2.74 4.05
CA ILE A 136 10.16 3.10 2.76
C ILE A 136 9.36 2.49 1.59
N THR A 137 9.45 3.14 0.43
CA THR A 137 8.88 2.66 -0.83
C THR A 137 10.02 2.39 -1.81
N LEU A 138 10.01 1.24 -2.49
CA LEU A 138 10.92 0.98 -3.61
C LEU A 138 10.40 1.75 -4.83
N GLN A 139 11.06 2.86 -5.14
CA GLN A 139 10.67 3.77 -6.21
C GLN A 139 11.30 3.35 -7.54
N GLN A 140 12.41 2.61 -7.51
CA GLN A 140 13.05 2.05 -8.68
C GLN A 140 13.18 0.52 -8.59
N PRO A 141 13.11 -0.21 -9.72
CA PRO A 141 13.33 -1.65 -9.76
C PRO A 141 14.70 -2.07 -9.20
N GLU A 142 15.70 -1.20 -9.38
CA GLU A 142 17.11 -1.43 -9.06
C GLU A 142 17.48 -0.93 -7.65
N ASP A 143 16.48 -0.47 -6.89
CA ASP A 143 16.72 0.12 -5.58
C ASP A 143 17.34 -0.92 -4.64
N THR A 144 18.64 -0.75 -4.39
CA THR A 144 19.37 -1.44 -3.33
C THR A 144 19.08 -0.78 -1.98
N LEU A 145 19.55 -1.38 -0.89
CA LEU A 145 19.43 -0.79 0.45
C LEU A 145 20.07 0.61 0.54
N ILE A 146 21.09 0.87 -0.28
CA ILE A 146 21.74 2.18 -0.45
C ILE A 146 20.81 3.17 -1.18
N ALA A 147 20.06 2.72 -2.18
CA ALA A 147 19.06 3.54 -2.85
C ALA A 147 17.88 3.84 -1.92
N ALA A 148 17.41 2.85 -1.15
CA ALA A 148 16.38 3.01 -0.12
C ALA A 148 16.76 4.06 0.96
N GLN A 149 18.03 4.11 1.35
CA GLN A 149 18.55 5.17 2.24
C GLN A 149 18.48 6.57 1.60
N ARG A 150 18.65 6.68 0.28
CA ARG A 150 18.47 7.96 -0.44
C ARG A 150 17.00 8.38 -0.50
N THR A 151 16.09 7.40 -0.62
CA THR A 151 14.64 7.64 -0.62
C THR A 151 14.16 8.28 0.69
N LEU A 152 14.87 8.08 1.81
CA LEU A 152 14.60 8.79 3.07
C LEU A 152 14.81 10.31 2.98
N ARG A 153 15.61 10.79 2.02
CA ARG A 153 15.96 12.21 1.85
C ARG A 153 15.24 12.85 0.67
N THR A 154 14.95 12.08 -0.38
CA THR A 154 14.28 12.53 -1.60
C THR A 154 13.30 11.46 -2.06
N SER A 155 12.00 11.72 -1.95
CA SER A 155 10.97 10.75 -2.31
C SER A 155 9.85 11.41 -3.11
N PHE A 156 9.21 10.64 -3.99
CA PHE A 156 7.89 11.00 -4.50
C PHE A 156 6.90 11.12 -3.34
N ARG A 157 6.24 12.28 -3.22
CA ARG A 157 5.19 12.50 -2.21
C ARG A 157 3.96 11.62 -2.48
N VAL A 158 3.75 11.26 -3.74
CA VAL A 158 2.70 10.33 -4.15
C VAL A 158 3.33 9.00 -4.54
N PHE A 159 2.91 7.93 -3.87
CA PHE A 159 3.20 6.56 -4.27
C PHE A 159 1.92 5.72 -4.17
N ALA A 160 1.50 5.13 -5.28
CA ALA A 160 0.29 4.31 -5.34
C ALA A 160 0.47 3.09 -6.23
N VAL A 161 -0.28 2.02 -5.92
CA VAL A 161 -0.42 0.86 -6.80
C VAL A 161 -1.68 1.03 -7.63
N VAL A 162 -1.60 0.79 -8.93
CA VAL A 162 -2.74 0.93 -9.85
C VAL A 162 -3.01 -0.40 -10.53
N LEU A 163 -4.23 -0.90 -10.39
CA LEU A 163 -4.75 -2.05 -11.10
C LEU A 163 -5.43 -1.53 -12.37
N ASP A 164 -4.74 -1.58 -13.51
CA ASP A 164 -5.18 -0.98 -14.77
C ASP A 164 -6.37 -1.72 -15.41
N ARG A 165 -6.54 -3.00 -15.09
CA ARG A 165 -7.53 -3.88 -15.76
C ARG A 165 -8.00 -5.02 -14.87
N ALA A 166 -9.19 -5.55 -15.14
CA ALA A 166 -9.74 -6.69 -14.40
C ALA A 166 -8.84 -7.94 -14.45
N LYS A 167 -8.14 -8.16 -15.57
CA LYS A 167 -7.19 -9.26 -15.77
C LYS A 167 -5.76 -8.91 -15.35
N PHE A 168 -5.59 -8.10 -14.30
CA PHE A 168 -4.27 -7.58 -13.88
C PHE A 168 -3.23 -8.67 -13.60
N VAL A 169 -3.67 -9.88 -13.24
CA VAL A 169 -2.80 -11.04 -12.98
C VAL A 169 -2.21 -11.61 -14.27
N SER A 170 -3.04 -11.90 -15.26
CA SER A 170 -2.62 -12.58 -16.50
C SER A 170 -2.02 -11.63 -17.53
N GLU A 171 -2.39 -10.36 -17.48
CA GLU A 171 -1.98 -9.36 -18.47
C GLU A 171 -0.95 -8.35 -17.93
N ALA A 172 -0.32 -8.65 -16.78
CA ALA A 172 0.61 -7.75 -16.10
C ALA A 172 0.05 -6.32 -15.99
N GLY A 173 -1.15 -6.22 -15.40
CA GLY A 173 -1.93 -4.98 -15.30
C GLY A 173 -1.78 -4.28 -13.95
N VAL A 174 -0.66 -4.49 -13.26
CA VAL A 174 -0.32 -3.79 -12.02
C VAL A 174 0.76 -2.77 -12.33
N TYR A 175 0.53 -1.53 -11.92
CA TYR A 175 1.44 -0.42 -12.13
C TYR A 175 1.77 0.26 -10.80
N PHE A 176 2.95 0.86 -10.72
CA PHE A 176 3.37 1.75 -9.65
C PHE A 176 3.31 3.16 -10.20
N TYR A 177 2.44 3.98 -9.60
CA TYR A 177 2.25 5.38 -9.93
C TYR A 177 2.98 6.23 -8.90
N MET A 178 3.85 7.11 -9.37
CA MET A 178 4.63 8.02 -8.54
C MET A 178 4.55 9.43 -9.11
N ALA A 179 4.38 10.41 -8.24
CA ALA A 179 4.28 11.81 -8.65
C ALA A 179 4.73 12.74 -7.51
N ASP A 180 4.90 14.01 -7.86
CA ASP A 180 5.36 15.07 -6.95
C ASP A 180 6.72 14.71 -6.34
N TRP A 181 7.73 14.65 -7.22
CA TRP A 181 9.11 14.46 -6.80
C TRP A 181 9.56 15.69 -6.00
N ASP A 182 9.85 15.49 -4.72
CA ASP A 182 10.35 16.57 -3.87
C ASP A 182 11.81 16.30 -3.52
N ALA A 183 12.70 17.03 -4.20
CA ALA A 183 14.12 17.07 -3.88
C ALA A 183 14.48 18.16 -2.87
N SER A 184 13.58 19.11 -2.59
CA SER A 184 13.85 20.31 -1.80
C SER A 184 13.48 20.18 -0.32
N GLY A 185 12.60 19.25 0.04
CA GLY A 185 12.18 19.03 1.44
C GLY A 185 11.44 20.21 2.07
N ASP A 186 11.09 21.22 1.27
CA ASP A 186 10.36 22.42 1.64
C ASP A 186 9.22 22.59 0.62
N PRO A 187 7.94 22.63 1.04
CA PRO A 187 6.87 22.99 0.13
C PRO A 187 7.06 24.47 -0.20
N ASP A 188 7.57 24.80 -1.38
CA ASP A 188 7.40 26.15 -1.90
C ASP A 188 5.94 26.26 -2.38
N PRO A 189 5.05 26.96 -1.64
CA PRO A 189 3.66 27.14 -2.06
C PRO A 189 3.52 28.01 -3.31
N ASP A 190 4.61 28.67 -3.76
CA ASP A 190 4.63 29.60 -4.89
C ASP A 190 5.11 28.96 -6.21
N LEU A 191 5.49 27.67 -6.20
CA LEU A 191 5.75 26.93 -7.44
C LEU A 191 4.44 26.49 -8.11
N GLU A 192 3.85 27.42 -8.86
CA GLU A 192 2.61 27.30 -9.63
C GLU A 192 2.64 26.18 -10.71
N VAL A 193 3.83 25.64 -11.01
CA VAL A 193 4.04 24.54 -11.94
C VAL A 193 5.06 23.58 -11.33
N CYS A 194 4.58 22.61 -10.55
CA CYS A 194 5.36 21.41 -10.29
C CYS A 194 5.58 20.72 -11.65
N PRO A 195 6.83 20.47 -12.09
CA PRO A 195 7.05 19.73 -13.33
C PRO A 195 6.30 18.39 -13.29
N ASP A 196 5.78 17.92 -14.43
CA ASP A 196 5.10 16.63 -14.52
C ASP A 196 6.11 15.49 -14.39
N ASP A 197 6.61 15.33 -13.16
CA ASP A 197 7.55 14.29 -12.75
C ASP A 197 6.82 12.96 -12.51
N THR A 198 5.64 12.79 -13.13
CA THR A 198 4.85 11.57 -13.01
C THR A 198 5.62 10.41 -13.63
N GLN A 199 5.91 9.40 -12.82
CA GLN A 199 6.51 8.16 -13.26
C GLN A 199 5.53 7.01 -13.07
N VAL A 200 5.41 6.19 -14.12
CA VAL A 200 4.55 5.00 -14.11
C VAL A 200 5.37 3.79 -14.50
N TRP A 201 5.48 2.82 -13.60
CA TRP A 201 6.22 1.58 -13.82
C TRP A 201 5.28 0.40 -13.85
N ARG A 202 5.52 -0.52 -14.77
CA ARG A 202 4.74 -1.76 -14.87
C ARG A 202 5.39 -2.85 -14.01
N GLY A 203 4.59 -3.55 -13.20
CA GLY A 203 5.02 -4.76 -12.51
C GLY A 203 4.88 -5.99 -13.43
N VAL A 204 5.97 -6.75 -13.60
CA VAL A 204 6.03 -7.94 -14.45
C VAL A 204 5.64 -9.19 -13.64
N GLY A 205 4.41 -9.17 -13.11
CA GLY A 205 3.80 -10.29 -12.40
C GLY A 205 3.75 -10.15 -10.88
N MET A 206 2.94 -11.00 -10.23
CA MET A 206 2.61 -10.85 -8.81
C MET A 206 3.77 -11.11 -7.85
N SER A 207 4.74 -11.95 -8.24
CA SER A 207 5.95 -12.18 -7.44
C SER A 207 6.80 -10.92 -7.36
N GLU A 208 7.00 -10.22 -8.49
CA GLU A 208 7.73 -8.95 -8.50
C GLU A 208 6.96 -7.86 -7.74
N VAL A 209 5.64 -7.78 -7.95
CA VAL A 209 4.80 -6.82 -7.23
C VAL A 209 4.89 -7.05 -5.72
N ALA A 210 4.77 -8.30 -5.26
CA ALA A 210 4.91 -8.62 -3.85
C ALA A 210 6.32 -8.34 -3.33
N GLY A 211 7.35 -8.66 -4.12
CA GLY A 211 8.75 -8.34 -3.79
C GLY A 211 8.98 -6.84 -3.62
N ARG A 212 8.37 -6.01 -4.46
CA ARG A 212 8.44 -4.54 -4.35
C ARG A 212 7.65 -3.99 -3.17
N LEU A 213 6.43 -4.49 -2.94
CA LEU A 213 5.57 -4.04 -1.83
C LEU A 213 6.09 -4.52 -0.47
N GLY A 214 6.67 -5.72 -0.40
CA GLY A 214 7.26 -6.27 0.81
C GLY A 214 8.72 -5.95 1.00
N MET A 215 9.35 -5.37 -0.02
CA MET A 215 10.79 -5.10 -0.08
C MET A 215 11.65 -6.35 0.11
N VAL A 216 11.15 -7.50 -0.36
CA VAL A 216 11.77 -8.82 -0.17
C VAL A 216 13.11 -8.93 -0.91
N VAL A 217 13.31 -8.13 -1.97
CA VAL A 217 14.57 -8.07 -2.74
C VAL A 217 15.75 -7.51 -1.91
N LEU A 218 15.49 -6.88 -0.77
CA LEU A 218 16.53 -6.36 0.14
C LEU A 218 16.89 -7.32 1.29
N GLU A 219 16.13 -8.40 1.47
CA GLU A 219 16.34 -9.37 2.56
C GLU A 219 17.14 -10.63 2.11
N GLU A 220 17.53 -10.71 0.83
CA GLU A 220 18.41 -11.78 0.27
C GLU A 220 19.89 -11.40 0.21
#